data_AF-A0A5N6PGS8-F1
#
_entry.id   AF-A0A5N6PGS8-F1
#
_cell.length_a   1.000
_cell.length_b   1.000
_cell.length_c   1.000
_cell.angle_alpha   90.00
_cell.angle_beta   90.00
_cell.angle_gamma   90.00
#
_symmetry.space_group_name_H-M   'P 1'
#
loop_
_entity.id
_entity.type
_entity.pdbx_description
1 polymer ?
#
loop_
_entity_poly.entity_id
_entity_poly.type
_entity_poly.pdbx_seq_one_letter_code
_entity_poly.pdbx_strand_id
1 'polypeptide(L)'
;MNTKLHASQIKWFADGTYQLANHVICKTRVIARYLSPGITYTVNLVFKFVLPEKATEHTSLKYKLEGEAKSSISYSPYKREDGWWMCELYQFTSNHTTIDLDILFKGFDRDIQVEGIEFQPLEIEEDEKPDLQPMSYSKLNMQPVSDSDTNWGESLPSDFEDIIKRSKERVRWTMKKEAYSTIGERFLIDGGDKWFSLDKKGKKCHMLSAKAAGISTTGIPAEQKYNWLSLPTSRFGIAFQCASRSFNILSNIESQLLSSQTTYACYLVYKLPKKPPRFHAPIVVEDKALGPDNFRYVYLASPQTPVIRLRIGENSHNPLNRPKIKGLPQCRKDGWMEVQIWEFKTAPTTPNMISMFLALTTCGKSRLNWLLIQGVEFRPM
;
A
#
# COMPACT_ATOMS: atom_id res chain seq x y z
N MET A 1 7.37 10.18 -46.58
CA MET A 1 6.90 8.88 -47.11
C MET A 1 6.00 8.25 -46.07
N ASN A 2 4.72 8.14 -46.38
CA ASN A 2 3.68 7.60 -45.51
C ASN A 2 3.67 6.07 -45.58
N THR A 3 3.83 5.39 -44.46
CA THR A 3 3.52 3.96 -44.34
C THR A 3 2.39 3.79 -43.32
N LYS A 4 1.17 3.77 -43.84
CA LYS A 4 -0.01 3.21 -43.14
C LYS A 4 0.20 1.69 -43.06
N LEU A 5 0.41 1.15 -41.86
CA LEU A 5 0.30 -0.30 -41.64
C LEU A 5 -1.19 -0.65 -41.53
N HIS A 6 -1.69 -1.33 -42.56
CA HIS A 6 -3.03 -1.90 -42.60
C HIS A 6 -3.17 -3.01 -41.57
N ALA A 7 -4.29 -3.03 -40.87
CA ALA A 7 -4.70 -4.10 -39.98
C ALA A 7 -4.86 -5.41 -40.77
N SER A 8 -3.94 -6.35 -40.57
CA SER A 8 -4.11 -7.75 -40.95
C SER A 8 -4.37 -8.57 -39.69
N GLN A 9 -5.40 -9.43 -39.74
CA GLN A 9 -5.72 -10.45 -38.76
C GLN A 9 -4.47 -11.23 -38.35
N ILE A 10 -4.06 -11.16 -37.07
CA ILE A 10 -3.02 -12.04 -36.51
C ILE A 10 -3.73 -13.13 -35.72
N LYS A 11 -3.72 -14.35 -36.28
CA LYS A 11 -4.04 -15.61 -35.59
C LYS A 11 -2.79 -16.07 -34.84
N TRP A 12 -2.91 -16.10 -33.50
CA TRP A 12 -2.06 -16.71 -32.47
C TRP A 12 -0.54 -16.48 -32.48
N PHE A 13 0.01 -16.56 -31.27
CA PHE A 13 1.43 -16.73 -31.00
C PHE A 13 1.90 -18.03 -31.70
N ALA A 14 2.49 -17.90 -32.89
CA ALA A 14 3.37 -18.92 -33.44
C ALA A 14 4.58 -19.05 -32.49
N ASP A 15 5.29 -20.19 -32.52
CA ASP A 15 6.54 -20.37 -31.77
C ASP A 15 7.41 -19.11 -31.89
N GLY A 16 7.59 -18.40 -30.78
CA GLY A 16 8.28 -17.12 -30.79
C GLY A 16 7.70 -16.11 -29.82
N THR A 17 8.35 -14.95 -29.81
CA THR A 17 8.06 -13.85 -28.90
C THR A 17 7.80 -12.59 -29.73
N TYR A 18 6.89 -11.74 -29.27
CA TYR A 18 6.44 -10.57 -30.03
C TYR A 18 6.87 -9.29 -29.35
N GLN A 19 7.61 -8.44 -30.05
CA GLN A 19 7.96 -7.12 -29.54
C GLN A 19 6.77 -6.17 -29.71
N LEU A 20 6.36 -5.56 -28.61
CA LEU A 20 5.35 -4.52 -28.54
C LEU A 20 6.01 -3.24 -28.05
N ALA A 21 6.05 -2.23 -28.92
CA ALA A 21 6.56 -0.92 -28.57
C ALA A 21 5.58 -0.16 -27.66
N ASN A 22 6.13 0.75 -26.86
CA ASN A 22 5.44 1.67 -25.98
C ASN A 22 4.37 2.45 -26.77
N HIS A 23 3.22 2.68 -26.13
CA HIS A 23 2.06 3.37 -26.71
C HIS A 23 1.44 2.73 -27.97
N VAL A 24 1.88 1.54 -28.40
CA VAL A 24 1.22 0.80 -29.47
C VAL A 24 -0.06 0.16 -28.95
N ILE A 25 -1.14 0.31 -29.74
CA ILE A 25 -2.40 -0.38 -29.50
C ILE A 25 -2.35 -1.74 -30.20
N CYS A 26 -2.62 -2.80 -29.47
CA CYS A 26 -2.65 -4.17 -29.99
C CYS A 26 -3.97 -4.83 -29.62
N LYS A 27 -4.71 -5.36 -30.61
CA LYS A 27 -5.86 -6.23 -30.36
C LYS A 27 -5.40 -7.68 -30.51
N THR A 28 -5.64 -8.49 -29.48
CA THR A 28 -5.42 -9.93 -29.51
C THR A 28 -6.73 -10.66 -29.28
N ARG A 29 -6.88 -11.81 -29.93
CA ARG A 29 -7.95 -12.78 -29.68
C ARG A 29 -7.33 -14.02 -29.08
N VAL A 30 -7.77 -14.36 -27.87
CA VAL A 30 -7.26 -15.48 -27.09
C VAL A 30 -8.35 -16.53 -27.00
N ILE A 31 -8.06 -17.71 -27.54
CA ILE A 31 -8.97 -18.86 -27.44
C ILE A 31 -8.26 -19.91 -26.59
N ALA A 32 -8.72 -20.11 -25.37
CA ALA A 32 -8.23 -21.19 -24.52
C ALA A 32 -9.21 -22.35 -24.60
N ARG A 33 -8.66 -23.56 -24.75
CA ARG A 33 -9.39 -24.83 -24.76
C ARG A 33 -8.95 -25.68 -23.59
N TYR A 34 -9.81 -26.61 -23.17
CA TYR A 34 -9.58 -27.55 -22.07
C TYR A 34 -9.50 -26.91 -20.67
N LEU A 35 -10.18 -25.77 -20.46
CA LEU A 35 -10.37 -25.24 -19.11
C LEU A 35 -11.34 -26.14 -18.32
N SER A 36 -11.10 -26.27 -17.03
CA SER A 36 -11.99 -27.01 -16.13
C SER A 36 -13.23 -26.16 -15.82
N PRO A 37 -14.45 -26.65 -16.11
CA PRO A 37 -15.68 -25.96 -15.71
C PRO A 37 -15.77 -25.86 -14.18
N GLY A 38 -16.32 -24.75 -13.68
CA GLY A 38 -16.44 -24.44 -12.25
C GLY A 38 -15.17 -23.86 -11.61
N ILE A 39 -14.05 -23.78 -12.33
CA ILE A 39 -12.80 -23.23 -11.81
C ILE A 39 -12.67 -21.74 -12.16
N THR A 40 -12.23 -20.94 -11.19
CA THR A 40 -11.84 -19.55 -11.42
C THR A 40 -10.41 -19.51 -11.92
N TYR A 41 -10.19 -18.82 -13.04
CA TYR A 41 -8.89 -18.63 -13.64
C TYR A 41 -8.47 -17.16 -13.55
N THR A 42 -7.19 -16.93 -13.29
CA THR A 42 -6.52 -15.65 -13.56
C THR A 42 -6.00 -15.66 -14.99
N VAL A 43 -6.16 -14.54 -15.70
CA VAL A 43 -5.62 -14.35 -17.05
C VAL A 43 -4.44 -13.42 -16.96
N ASN A 44 -3.26 -13.93 -17.30
CA ASN A 44 -2.00 -13.25 -17.07
C ASN A 44 -1.27 -12.97 -18.39
N LEU A 45 -0.72 -11.78 -18.55
CA LEU A 45 0.23 -11.49 -19.62
C LEU A 45 1.63 -11.90 -19.18
N VAL A 46 2.33 -12.69 -20.01
CA VAL A 46 3.72 -13.10 -19.79
C VAL A 46 4.64 -12.36 -20.76
N PHE A 47 5.64 -11.64 -20.23
CA PHE A 47 6.48 -10.75 -21.03
C PHE A 47 7.87 -10.49 -20.42
N LYS A 48 8.78 -9.95 -21.22
CA LYS A 48 10.09 -9.41 -20.83
C LYS A 48 10.19 -7.95 -21.24
N PHE A 49 11.02 -7.17 -20.57
CA PHE A 49 11.34 -5.83 -21.02
C PHE A 49 12.42 -5.91 -22.12
N VAL A 50 12.23 -5.16 -23.21
CA VAL A 50 13.17 -5.17 -24.35
C VAL A 50 14.52 -4.56 -23.97
N LEU A 51 14.52 -3.53 -23.12
CA LEU A 51 15.73 -2.91 -22.61
C LEU A 51 15.97 -3.34 -21.14
N PRO A 52 17.08 -4.06 -20.86
CA PRO A 52 17.47 -4.37 -19.50
C PRO A 52 18.34 -3.24 -18.94
N GLU A 53 17.82 -2.39 -18.05
CA GLU A 53 18.65 -1.63 -17.09
C GLU A 53 17.86 -0.85 -16.03
N LYS A 54 18.45 -0.81 -14.83
CA LYS A 54 18.00 -0.33 -13.50
C LYS A 54 16.58 -0.75 -13.10
N ALA A 55 16.45 -1.33 -11.93
CA ALA A 55 15.24 -1.96 -11.39
C ALA A 55 14.01 -1.01 -11.18
N THR A 56 14.01 0.19 -11.75
CA THR A 56 13.41 1.39 -11.16
C THR A 56 12.15 1.92 -11.83
N GLU A 57 11.48 1.22 -12.74
CA GLU A 57 10.17 1.72 -13.21
C GLU A 57 9.10 0.65 -13.31
N HIS A 58 8.14 0.80 -12.42
CA HIS A 58 6.81 0.23 -12.50
C HIS A 58 6.24 0.31 -13.92
N THR A 59 5.69 -0.82 -14.37
CA THR A 59 4.97 -0.91 -15.64
C THR A 59 3.48 -0.98 -15.37
N SER A 60 2.73 -0.07 -15.97
CA SER A 60 1.28 -0.18 -16.05
C SER A 60 0.87 -0.74 -17.41
N LEU A 61 -0.12 -1.62 -17.38
CA LEU A 61 -0.67 -2.25 -18.57
C LEU A 61 -2.11 -1.83 -18.75
N LYS A 62 -2.36 -0.94 -19.72
CA LYS A 62 -3.71 -0.50 -20.03
C LYS A 62 -4.32 -1.40 -21.08
N TYR A 63 -5.47 -2.00 -20.77
CA TYR A 63 -6.17 -2.87 -21.70
C TYR A 63 -7.68 -2.65 -21.64
N LYS A 64 -8.40 -3.22 -22.59
CA LYS A 64 -9.86 -3.20 -22.67
C LYS A 64 -10.31 -4.55 -23.19
N LEU A 65 -11.31 -5.12 -22.53
CA LEU A 65 -11.95 -6.34 -22.98
C LEU A 65 -13.12 -5.99 -23.91
N GLU A 66 -13.37 -6.84 -24.90
CA GLU A 66 -14.54 -6.70 -25.74
C GLU A 66 -15.82 -6.84 -24.90
N GLY A 67 -16.82 -6.00 -25.17
CA GLY A 67 -18.04 -5.88 -24.36
C GLY A 67 -17.94 -4.91 -23.17
N GLU A 68 -16.75 -4.62 -22.65
CA GLU A 68 -16.59 -3.68 -21.54
C GLU A 68 -16.71 -2.21 -22.00
N ALA A 69 -17.31 -1.36 -21.17
CA ALA A 69 -17.43 0.08 -21.49
C ALA A 69 -16.11 0.83 -21.24
N LYS A 70 -15.37 0.45 -20.20
CA LYS A 70 -14.16 1.16 -19.72
C LYS A 70 -12.90 0.32 -19.93
N SER A 71 -11.75 1.00 -19.94
CA SER A 71 -10.44 0.35 -19.93
C SER A 71 -9.99 0.09 -18.50
N SER A 72 -9.25 -1.00 -18.33
CA SER A 72 -8.62 -1.41 -17.08
C SER A 72 -7.12 -1.16 -17.15
N ILE A 73 -6.49 -1.05 -15.98
CA ILE A 73 -5.03 -0.90 -15.89
C ILE A 73 -4.52 -1.89 -14.83
N SER A 74 -3.61 -2.77 -15.24
CA SER A 74 -2.90 -3.67 -14.33
C SER A 74 -1.57 -3.04 -13.92
N TYR A 75 -1.28 -3.05 -12.62
CA TYR A 75 -0.18 -2.29 -12.04
C TYR A 75 0.89 -3.16 -11.35
N SER A 76 0.69 -4.48 -11.24
CA SER A 76 1.55 -5.32 -10.39
C SER A 76 2.15 -6.49 -11.16
N PRO A 77 3.06 -6.25 -12.13
CA PRO A 77 3.82 -7.34 -12.70
C PRO A 77 4.78 -7.90 -11.65
N TYR A 78 4.92 -9.22 -11.57
CA TYR A 78 5.92 -9.91 -10.75
C TYR A 78 6.84 -10.76 -11.62
N LYS A 79 8.07 -10.94 -11.16
CA LYS A 79 9.07 -11.75 -11.87
C LYS A 79 8.95 -13.20 -11.42
N ARG A 80 8.86 -14.11 -12.39
CA ARG A 80 8.89 -15.57 -12.21
C ARG A 80 10.32 -16.08 -12.04
N GLU A 81 10.46 -17.32 -11.60
CA GLU A 81 11.77 -17.98 -11.43
C GLU A 81 12.53 -18.13 -12.76
N ASP A 82 11.82 -18.35 -13.87
CA ASP A 82 12.36 -18.43 -15.24
C ASP A 82 12.81 -17.07 -15.83
N GLY A 83 12.64 -15.98 -15.08
CA GLY A 83 13.04 -14.64 -15.45
C GLY A 83 12.04 -13.87 -16.33
N TRP A 84 10.90 -14.46 -16.70
CA TRP A 84 9.77 -13.75 -17.31
C TRP A 84 8.98 -12.96 -16.27
N TRP A 85 8.34 -11.89 -16.72
CA TRP A 85 7.38 -11.13 -15.92
C TRP A 85 5.97 -11.61 -16.21
N MET A 86 5.16 -11.67 -15.16
CA MET A 86 3.74 -12.01 -15.24
C MET A 86 2.90 -10.86 -14.68
N CYS A 87 1.84 -10.48 -15.38
CA CYS A 87 0.91 -9.44 -14.94
C CYS A 87 -0.53 -9.91 -15.10
N GLU A 88 -1.23 -10.03 -13.98
CA GLU A 88 -2.65 -10.37 -13.95
C GLU A 88 -3.48 -9.28 -14.64
N LEU A 89 -4.24 -9.67 -15.66
CA LEU A 89 -5.16 -8.80 -16.36
C LEU A 89 -6.49 -8.82 -15.63
N TYR A 90 -7.17 -9.95 -15.63
CA TYR A 90 -8.50 -10.11 -15.05
C TYR A 90 -8.71 -11.55 -14.57
N GLN A 91 -9.80 -11.76 -13.84
CA GLN A 91 -10.22 -13.07 -13.34
C GLN A 91 -11.60 -13.42 -13.92
N PHE A 92 -11.85 -14.70 -14.17
CA PHE A 92 -13.17 -15.21 -14.56
C PHE A 92 -13.37 -16.65 -14.10
N THR A 93 -14.61 -17.03 -13.82
CA THR A 93 -14.98 -18.43 -13.56
C THR A 93 -15.38 -19.10 -14.87
N SER A 94 -14.69 -20.18 -15.23
CA SER A 94 -14.97 -20.89 -16.47
C SER A 94 -16.20 -21.79 -16.29
N ASN A 95 -17.23 -21.60 -17.09
CA ASN A 95 -18.39 -22.52 -17.14
C ASN A 95 -18.29 -23.51 -18.30
N HIS A 96 -17.29 -23.34 -19.15
CA HIS A 96 -17.10 -24.08 -20.37
C HIS A 96 -15.65 -24.54 -20.47
N THR A 97 -15.40 -25.52 -21.34
CA THR A 97 -14.03 -25.97 -21.62
C THR A 97 -13.31 -25.06 -22.60
N THR A 98 -14.03 -24.17 -23.28
CA THR A 98 -13.47 -23.22 -24.24
C THR A 98 -13.92 -21.82 -23.92
N ILE A 99 -12.99 -20.87 -23.92
CA ILE A 99 -13.28 -19.44 -23.82
C ILE A 99 -12.61 -18.71 -24.98
N ASP A 100 -13.25 -17.63 -25.43
CA ASP A 100 -12.82 -16.78 -26.52
C ASP A 100 -12.85 -15.33 -26.06
N LEU A 101 -11.69 -14.67 -26.10
CA LEU A 101 -11.44 -13.42 -25.40
C LEU A 101 -10.74 -12.45 -26.33
N ASP A 102 -11.44 -11.36 -26.65
CA ASP A 102 -10.84 -10.25 -27.36
C ASP A 102 -10.29 -9.21 -26.37
N ILE A 103 -8.97 -9.07 -26.35
CA ILE A 103 -8.24 -8.15 -25.47
C ILE A 103 -7.58 -7.08 -26.32
N LEU A 104 -7.97 -5.83 -26.10
CA LEU A 104 -7.35 -4.65 -26.70
C LEU A 104 -6.38 -4.02 -25.71
N PHE A 105 -5.09 -4.27 -25.87
CA PHE A 105 -4.03 -3.53 -25.19
C PHE A 105 -3.96 -2.12 -25.78
N LYS A 106 -4.14 -1.10 -24.94
CA LYS A 106 -4.18 0.32 -25.35
C LYS A 106 -2.85 1.03 -25.06
N GLY A 107 -1.78 0.28 -24.92
CA GLY A 107 -0.45 0.79 -24.64
C GLY A 107 0.15 0.20 -23.37
N PHE A 108 1.46 0.03 -23.47
CA PHE A 108 2.39 -0.27 -22.40
C PHE A 108 3.12 1.04 -22.08
N ASP A 109 3.55 1.25 -20.83
CA ASP A 109 4.44 2.39 -20.54
C ASP A 109 5.90 2.12 -20.97
N ARG A 110 6.19 0.90 -21.47
CA ARG A 110 7.51 0.40 -21.84
C ARG A 110 7.46 -0.58 -23.01
N ASP A 111 8.57 -0.70 -23.73
CA ASP A 111 8.73 -1.73 -24.75
C ASP A 111 8.84 -3.10 -24.09
N ILE A 112 7.96 -4.01 -24.47
CA ILE A 112 7.92 -5.38 -23.95
C ILE A 112 8.00 -6.40 -25.07
N GLN A 113 8.60 -7.54 -24.76
CA GLN A 113 8.56 -8.74 -25.56
C GLN A 113 7.56 -9.69 -24.91
N VAL A 114 6.44 -9.95 -25.57
CA VAL A 114 5.37 -10.82 -25.05
C VAL A 114 5.64 -12.26 -25.48
N GLU A 115 5.58 -13.17 -24.50
CA GLU A 115 5.58 -14.61 -24.74
C GLU A 115 4.17 -15.12 -24.99
N GLY A 116 3.19 -14.73 -24.17
CA GLY A 116 1.83 -15.19 -24.34
C GLY A 116 0.88 -14.75 -23.23
N ILE A 117 -0.27 -15.42 -23.20
CA ILE A 117 -1.31 -15.29 -22.16
C ILE A 117 -1.41 -16.62 -21.43
N GLU A 118 -1.25 -16.58 -20.11
CA GLU A 118 -1.31 -17.75 -19.25
C GLU A 118 -2.59 -17.74 -18.40
N PHE A 119 -3.29 -18.88 -18.37
CA PHE A 119 -4.47 -19.11 -17.55
C PHE A 119 -4.07 -19.95 -16.34
N GLN A 120 -4.12 -19.37 -15.14
CA GLN A 120 -3.78 -20.10 -13.91
C GLN A 120 -5.06 -20.34 -13.10
N PRO A 121 -5.36 -21.59 -12.70
CA PRO A 121 -6.39 -21.85 -11.70
C PRO A 121 -6.09 -21.01 -10.46
N LEU A 122 -7.06 -20.22 -10.03
CA LEU A 122 -6.98 -19.54 -8.75
C LEU A 122 -7.40 -20.56 -7.70
N GLU A 123 -6.43 -21.13 -7.00
CA GLU A 123 -6.70 -21.85 -5.76
C GLU A 123 -7.29 -20.83 -4.79
N ILE A 124 -8.60 -20.93 -4.58
CA ILE A 124 -9.21 -20.32 -3.42
C ILE A 124 -8.68 -21.18 -2.28
N GLU A 125 -7.62 -20.73 -1.61
CA GLU A 125 -7.48 -21.11 -0.22
C GLU A 125 -8.84 -20.72 0.38
N GLU A 126 -9.66 -21.73 0.68
CA GLU A 126 -10.55 -21.63 1.82
C GLU A 126 -9.62 -21.37 2.98
N ASP A 127 -9.18 -20.12 3.12
CA ASP A 127 -8.71 -19.58 4.37
C ASP A 127 -9.75 -20.14 5.33
N GLU A 128 -9.25 -20.95 6.28
CA GLU A 128 -9.90 -21.16 7.56
C GLU A 128 -10.70 -19.91 7.79
N LYS A 129 -12.05 -20.02 7.83
CA LYS A 129 -12.89 -18.92 8.23
C LYS A 129 -12.07 -18.23 9.31
N PRO A 130 -11.57 -16.99 9.12
CA PRO A 130 -11.05 -16.29 10.28
C PRO A 130 -12.24 -16.41 11.20
N ASP A 131 -12.05 -17.00 12.38
CA ASP A 131 -13.13 -17.25 13.33
C ASP A 131 -13.86 -15.92 13.52
N LEU A 132 -14.81 -15.67 12.62
CA LEU A 132 -15.94 -14.80 12.71
C LEU A 132 -16.93 -15.71 13.43
N GLN A 133 -16.49 -16.24 14.58
CA GLN A 133 -17.26 -15.98 15.78
C GLN A 133 -17.64 -14.51 15.65
N PRO A 134 -18.93 -14.18 15.50
CA PRO A 134 -19.33 -12.85 15.86
C PRO A 134 -18.87 -12.72 17.30
N MET A 135 -17.79 -12.01 17.57
CA MET A 135 -17.68 -11.30 18.83
C MET A 135 -18.75 -10.20 18.75
N SER A 136 -20.00 -10.67 18.90
CA SER A 136 -20.93 -10.11 19.86
C SER A 136 -20.13 -9.78 21.13
N TYR A 137 -19.49 -8.61 21.13
CA TYR A 137 -19.58 -7.80 22.31
C TYR A 137 -21.00 -7.26 22.31
N SER A 138 -21.89 -8.12 22.82
CA SER A 138 -23.07 -7.70 23.53
C SER A 138 -22.65 -6.54 24.42
N LYS A 139 -23.37 -5.43 24.27
CA LYS A 139 -23.67 -4.44 25.30
C LYS A 139 -22.88 -4.72 26.59
N LEU A 140 -21.68 -4.16 26.71
CA LEU A 140 -20.94 -4.24 27.96
C LEU A 140 -21.70 -3.37 28.96
N ASN A 141 -22.64 -4.02 29.65
CA ASN A 141 -22.95 -3.70 31.03
C ASN A 141 -21.61 -3.50 31.74
N MET A 142 -21.43 -2.32 32.31
CA MET A 142 -20.41 -2.07 33.31
C MET A 142 -20.68 -3.00 34.50
N GLN A 143 -20.16 -4.22 34.45
CA GLN A 143 -19.91 -4.99 35.66
C GLN A 143 -18.49 -4.65 36.13
N PRO A 144 -18.30 -4.38 37.43
CA PRO A 144 -17.02 -3.97 37.96
C PRO A 144 -15.99 -5.08 37.72
N VAL A 145 -14.87 -4.71 37.12
CA VAL A 145 -13.71 -5.59 36.97
C VAL A 145 -13.27 -6.01 38.36
N SER A 146 -13.17 -7.32 38.58
CA SER A 146 -12.57 -7.91 39.77
C SER A 146 -11.09 -7.50 39.86
N ASP A 147 -10.69 -7.04 41.04
CA ASP A 147 -9.34 -6.64 41.44
C ASP A 147 -8.33 -7.80 41.38
N SER A 148 -7.97 -8.27 40.19
CA SER A 148 -6.76 -9.07 40.01
C SER A 148 -5.69 -8.18 39.40
N ASP A 149 -4.80 -7.68 40.26
CA ASP A 149 -3.55 -7.00 39.95
C ASP A 149 -2.77 -7.77 38.88
N THR A 150 -3.03 -7.45 37.60
CA THR A 150 -2.15 -7.85 36.51
C THR A 150 -0.90 -7.00 36.67
N ASN A 151 0.24 -7.64 36.92
CA ASN A 151 1.52 -7.01 37.22
C ASN A 151 2.06 -6.22 36.01
N TRP A 152 1.47 -5.05 35.74
CA TRP A 152 1.88 -4.14 34.66
C TRP A 152 3.27 -3.51 34.91
N GLY A 153 3.74 -3.54 36.17
CA GLY A 153 5.05 -3.00 36.58
C GLY A 153 6.22 -3.63 35.84
N GLU A 154 6.12 -4.91 35.45
CA GLU A 154 7.18 -5.62 34.71
C GLU A 154 7.14 -5.40 33.19
N SER A 155 6.02 -4.91 32.65
CA SER A 155 5.80 -4.78 31.20
C SER A 155 6.12 -3.39 30.63
N LEU A 156 6.41 -2.42 31.51
CA LEU A 156 6.68 -1.05 31.10
C LEU A 156 8.15 -0.85 30.71
N PRO A 157 8.42 0.00 29.71
CA PRO A 157 9.75 0.51 29.49
C PRO A 157 10.31 1.21 30.74
N SER A 158 11.58 0.98 31.05
CA SER A 158 12.25 1.60 32.21
C SER A 158 12.27 3.13 32.19
N ASP A 159 12.16 3.73 31.00
CA ASP A 159 12.16 5.17 30.76
C ASP A 159 10.73 5.75 30.59
N PHE A 160 9.69 4.99 30.94
CA PHE A 160 8.30 5.43 30.76
C PHE A 160 7.95 6.69 31.56
N GLU A 161 8.47 6.85 32.79
CA GLU A 161 8.25 8.06 33.59
C GLU A 161 8.78 9.32 32.88
N ASP A 162 9.90 9.22 32.16
CA ASP A 162 10.46 10.34 31.39
C ASP A 162 9.64 10.65 30.14
N ILE A 163 9.04 9.63 29.52
CA ILE A 163 8.10 9.81 28.40
C ILE A 163 6.83 10.53 28.88
N ILE A 164 6.30 10.18 30.06
CA ILE A 164 5.12 10.85 30.64
C ILE A 164 5.40 12.35 30.88
N LYS A 165 6.60 12.73 31.34
CA LYS A 165 6.96 14.14 31.54
C LYS A 165 6.89 14.97 30.24
N ARG A 166 7.00 14.31 29.08
CA ARG A 166 6.87 14.94 27.75
C ARG A 166 5.42 15.12 27.31
N SER A 167 4.46 14.51 28.02
CA SER A 167 3.03 14.59 27.72
C SER A 167 2.51 16.03 27.76
N LYS A 168 1.59 16.34 26.85
CA LYS A 168 0.85 17.61 26.86
C LYS A 168 -0.14 17.68 28.04
N GLU A 169 -0.65 16.53 28.48
CA GLU A 169 -1.65 16.41 29.55
C GLU A 169 -0.99 16.08 30.90
N ARG A 170 0.11 16.76 31.26
CA ARG A 170 0.93 16.44 32.46
C ARG A 170 0.12 16.24 33.74
N VAL A 171 -0.96 17.02 33.90
CA VAL A 171 -1.83 17.00 35.09
C VAL A 171 -2.54 15.64 35.25
N ARG A 172 -2.93 14.98 34.15
CA ARG A 172 -3.65 13.70 34.13
C ARG A 172 -2.80 12.53 34.65
N TRP A 173 -1.47 12.64 34.64
CA TRP A 173 -0.56 11.53 34.94
C TRP A 173 0.05 11.58 36.35
N THR A 174 -0.46 12.48 37.20
CA THR A 174 0.03 12.67 38.57
C THR A 174 -0.35 11.52 39.53
N MET A 175 -1.41 10.76 39.23
CA MET A 175 -1.76 9.52 39.93
C MET A 175 -1.19 8.31 39.19
N LYS A 176 -0.14 7.68 39.75
CA LYS A 176 0.48 6.46 39.22
C LYS A 176 -0.56 5.44 38.77
N LYS A 177 -1.60 5.16 39.58
CA LYS A 177 -2.63 4.14 39.33
C LYS A 177 -3.49 4.39 38.07
N GLU A 178 -3.83 5.65 37.77
CA GLU A 178 -4.57 6.02 36.55
C GLU A 178 -3.68 5.97 35.30
N ALA A 179 -2.37 6.21 35.47
CA ALA A 179 -1.41 6.06 34.39
C ALA A 179 -1.36 4.61 33.88
N TYR A 180 -1.44 3.62 34.79
CA TYR A 180 -1.36 2.19 34.47
C TYR A 180 -2.59 1.62 33.75
N SER A 181 -3.80 2.01 34.15
CA SER A 181 -5.04 1.62 33.45
C SER A 181 -5.16 2.27 32.05
N THR A 182 -4.45 3.37 31.84
CA THR A 182 -4.42 4.16 30.60
C THR A 182 -3.26 3.76 29.67
N ILE A 183 -2.42 2.77 30.00
CA ILE A 183 -1.22 2.37 29.21
C ILE A 183 -1.56 1.94 27.76
N GLY A 184 -2.76 1.41 27.55
CA GLY A 184 -3.27 1.11 26.21
C GLY A 184 -3.80 2.35 25.46
N GLU A 185 -4.01 3.47 26.13
CA GLU A 185 -4.43 4.72 25.53
C GLU A 185 -3.24 5.49 24.99
N ARG A 186 -3.43 6.00 23.78
CA ARG A 186 -2.40 6.73 23.08
C ARG A 186 -2.48 8.21 23.46
N PHE A 187 -1.35 8.90 23.64
CA PHE A 187 -1.33 10.29 24.09
C PHE A 187 -0.30 11.16 23.36
N LEU A 188 -0.52 12.48 23.41
CA LEU A 188 0.34 13.48 22.78
C LEU A 188 1.54 13.85 23.65
N ILE A 189 2.73 13.90 23.04
CA ILE A 189 3.98 14.38 23.66
C ILE A 189 4.60 15.50 22.82
N ASP A 190 5.59 16.19 23.38
CA ASP A 190 6.41 17.22 22.74
C ASP A 190 5.59 18.33 22.06
N GLY A 191 4.79 19.06 22.85
CA GLY A 191 3.95 20.13 22.32
C GLY A 191 2.76 19.64 21.46
N GLY A 192 2.58 18.33 21.34
CA GLY A 192 1.53 17.71 20.55
C GLY A 192 1.95 17.36 19.13
N ASP A 193 3.26 17.31 18.84
CA ASP A 193 3.79 16.95 17.53
C ASP A 193 4.09 15.45 17.39
N LYS A 194 4.13 14.72 18.51
CA LYS A 194 4.29 13.26 18.52
C LYS A 194 3.18 12.59 19.34
N TRP A 195 2.81 11.39 18.94
CA TRP A 195 1.72 10.61 19.53
C TRP A 195 2.26 9.24 19.94
N PHE A 196 2.34 8.99 21.25
CA PHE A 196 2.98 7.81 21.84
C PHE A 196 1.95 6.77 22.30
N SER A 197 2.33 5.49 22.26
CA SER A 197 1.57 4.37 22.80
C SER A 197 2.45 3.13 22.99
N LEU A 198 1.96 2.14 23.72
CA LEU A 198 2.54 0.81 23.76
C LEU A 198 1.69 -0.18 22.95
N ASP A 199 2.33 -1.17 22.34
CA ASP A 199 1.62 -2.30 21.75
C ASP A 199 1.20 -3.32 22.82
N LYS A 200 0.52 -4.41 22.40
CA LYS A 200 0.05 -5.47 23.30
C LYS A 200 1.18 -6.20 24.04
N LYS A 201 2.42 -6.09 23.57
CA LYS A 201 3.62 -6.70 24.15
C LYS A 201 4.47 -5.68 24.93
N GLY A 202 3.94 -4.48 25.19
CA GLY A 202 4.64 -3.40 25.89
C GLY A 202 5.74 -2.72 25.06
N LYS A 203 5.83 -2.99 23.75
CA LYS A 203 6.81 -2.37 22.86
C LYS A 203 6.33 -0.98 22.45
N LYS A 204 7.28 -0.05 22.35
CA LYS A 204 6.99 1.36 22.07
C LYS A 204 6.50 1.54 20.65
N CYS A 205 5.39 2.25 20.49
CA CYS A 205 4.88 2.75 19.22
C CYS A 205 4.82 4.28 19.29
N HIS A 206 5.16 4.95 18.21
CA HIS A 206 4.98 6.40 18.15
C HIS A 206 4.65 6.87 16.75
N MET A 207 3.94 7.98 16.66
CA MET A 207 3.59 8.64 15.40
C MET A 207 4.08 10.08 15.43
N LEU A 208 4.72 10.51 14.35
CA LEU A 208 5.10 11.90 14.13
C LEU A 208 4.00 12.58 13.32
N SER A 209 3.64 13.81 13.68
CA SER A 209 2.82 14.67 12.82
C SER A 209 3.53 14.88 11.48
N ALA A 210 2.78 15.19 10.42
CA ALA A 210 3.39 15.49 9.12
C ALA A 210 4.43 16.62 9.20
N LYS A 211 4.25 17.57 10.13
CA LYS A 211 5.21 18.64 10.43
C LYS A 211 6.46 18.08 11.12
N ALA A 212 6.29 17.30 12.17
CA ALA A 212 7.41 16.69 12.90
C ALA A 212 8.22 15.71 12.05
N ALA A 213 7.59 15.04 11.09
CA ALA A 213 8.22 14.14 10.14
C ALA A 213 8.96 14.88 8.99
N GLY A 214 8.96 16.21 8.96
CA GLY A 214 9.63 17.01 7.94
C GLY A 214 9.05 16.79 6.53
N ILE A 215 7.74 16.54 6.43
CA ILE A 215 7.10 16.33 5.13
C ILE A 215 7.10 17.61 4.32
N SER A 216 7.61 17.52 3.09
CA SER A 216 7.75 18.66 2.18
C SER A 216 7.55 18.25 0.72
N THR A 217 7.15 19.20 -0.13
CA THR A 217 7.05 18.96 -1.57
C THR A 217 8.40 19.20 -2.25
N THR A 218 8.80 18.35 -3.19
CA THR A 218 10.05 18.55 -3.93
C THR A 218 10.05 19.91 -4.65
N GLY A 219 11.10 20.70 -4.45
CA GLY A 219 11.23 22.04 -5.05
C GLY A 219 10.40 23.13 -4.39
N ILE A 220 9.68 22.84 -3.30
CA ILE A 220 8.91 23.82 -2.53
C ILE A 220 9.32 23.73 -1.05
N PRO A 221 9.83 24.82 -0.45
CA PRO A 221 10.15 24.83 0.98
C PRO A 221 8.95 24.47 1.85
N ALA A 222 9.17 23.68 2.91
CA ALA A 222 8.11 23.21 3.83
C ALA A 222 7.33 24.34 4.53
N GLU A 223 7.92 25.53 4.57
CA GLU A 223 7.42 26.72 5.26
C GLU A 223 6.26 27.42 4.53
N GLN A 224 5.93 27.00 3.31
CA GLN A 224 4.76 27.56 2.61
C GLN A 224 3.45 27.12 3.29
N LYS A 225 2.73 28.09 3.86
CA LYS A 225 1.48 27.89 4.61
C LYS A 225 0.39 27.15 3.84
N TYR A 226 0.35 27.24 2.51
CA TYR A 226 -0.76 26.70 1.69
C TYR A 226 -0.86 25.17 1.70
N ASN A 227 0.20 24.44 2.08
CA ASN A 227 0.16 22.98 2.17
C ASN A 227 -0.29 22.48 3.54
N TRP A 228 -0.51 23.36 4.53
CA TRP A 228 -0.92 22.97 5.88
C TRP A 228 -2.41 23.25 6.07
N LEU A 229 -3.18 22.20 6.32
CA LEU A 229 -4.61 22.30 6.59
C LEU A 229 -4.91 22.10 8.06
N SER A 230 -5.69 23.02 8.63
CA SER A 230 -6.33 22.80 9.92
C SER A 230 -7.41 21.74 9.76
N LEU A 231 -7.26 20.65 10.48
CA LEU A 231 -8.16 19.51 10.49
C LEU A 231 -8.40 19.13 11.96
N PRO A 232 -9.39 19.72 12.64
CA PRO A 232 -9.69 19.42 14.03
C PRO A 232 -9.98 17.94 14.28
N THR A 233 -10.44 17.22 13.25
CA THR A 233 -10.67 15.76 13.29
C THR A 233 -9.40 14.93 13.12
N SER A 234 -8.24 15.56 12.89
CA SER A 234 -6.92 14.91 12.84
C SER A 234 -6.34 14.78 14.25
N ARG A 235 -5.56 13.72 14.51
CA ARG A 235 -4.88 13.51 15.80
C ARG A 235 -4.00 14.69 16.23
N PHE A 236 -3.44 15.41 15.27
CA PHE A 236 -2.53 16.54 15.49
C PHE A 236 -3.18 17.90 15.25
N GLY A 237 -4.48 17.95 14.93
CA GLY A 237 -5.19 19.19 14.57
C GLY A 237 -4.79 19.80 13.21
N ILE A 238 -3.72 19.29 12.59
CA ILE A 238 -3.22 19.69 11.27
C ILE A 238 -2.94 18.46 10.39
N ALA A 239 -2.89 18.66 9.08
CA ALA A 239 -2.38 17.69 8.11
C ALA A 239 -1.67 18.41 6.96
N PHE A 240 -0.75 17.70 6.30
CA PHE A 240 -0.09 18.17 5.09
C PHE A 240 -0.92 17.81 3.86
N GLN A 241 -1.14 18.76 2.97
CA GLN A 241 -1.84 18.58 1.72
C GLN A 241 -0.83 18.58 0.57
N CYS A 242 -0.60 17.42 -0.03
CA CYS A 242 0.24 17.32 -1.21
C CYS A 242 -0.57 17.65 -2.46
N ALA A 243 0.02 18.40 -3.39
CA ALA A 243 -0.54 18.68 -4.72
C ALA A 243 0.50 18.51 -5.85
N SER A 244 1.66 17.92 -5.53
CA SER A 244 2.76 17.68 -6.47
C SER A 244 2.83 16.23 -6.92
N ARG A 245 3.76 15.89 -7.82
CA ARG A 245 4.06 14.50 -8.22
C ARG A 245 4.89 13.74 -7.19
N SER A 246 5.55 14.48 -6.30
CA SER A 246 6.43 13.91 -5.29
C SER A 246 6.44 14.73 -4.01
N PHE A 247 6.76 14.06 -2.90
CA PHE A 247 7.05 14.67 -1.61
C PHE A 247 8.17 13.90 -0.92
N ASN A 248 8.88 14.58 -0.02
CA ASN A 248 9.95 14.01 0.77
C ASN A 248 9.52 13.90 2.24
N ILE A 249 10.10 12.94 2.94
CA ILE A 249 10.03 12.80 4.40
C ILE A 249 11.48 12.85 4.88
N LEU A 250 11.81 13.86 5.68
CA LEU A 250 13.13 14.03 6.27
C LEU A 250 12.97 14.15 7.78
N SER A 251 13.30 13.08 8.50
CA SER A 251 13.05 13.00 9.93
C SER A 251 14.23 12.37 10.67
N ASN A 252 14.51 12.89 11.87
CA ASN A 252 15.40 12.27 12.83
C ASN A 252 14.56 11.61 13.93
N ILE A 253 14.67 10.29 14.06
CA ILE A 253 13.88 9.49 14.99
C ILE A 253 14.70 9.27 16.25
N GLU A 254 14.18 9.70 17.39
CA GLU A 254 14.81 9.47 18.70
C GLU A 254 14.74 7.98 19.06
N SER A 255 15.90 7.35 19.30
CA SER A 255 15.93 5.93 19.67
C SER A 255 15.24 5.64 21.02
N GLN A 256 15.14 6.64 21.89
CA GLN A 256 14.40 6.57 23.16
C GLN A 256 12.89 6.32 22.97
N LEU A 257 12.33 6.71 21.82
CA LEU A 257 10.92 6.44 21.49
C LEU A 257 10.73 5.07 20.82
N LEU A 258 11.79 4.25 20.79
CA LEU A 258 11.82 2.92 20.22
C LEU A 258 12.24 1.89 21.28
N SER A 259 11.75 0.68 21.14
CA SER A 259 12.23 -0.47 21.89
C SER A 259 13.51 -1.00 21.26
N SER A 260 14.49 -1.39 22.09
CA SER A 260 15.73 -2.00 21.63
C SER A 260 15.49 -3.39 21.02
N GLN A 261 16.41 -3.85 20.16
CA GLN A 261 16.40 -5.18 19.53
C GLN A 261 15.06 -5.52 18.86
N THR A 262 14.45 -4.54 18.19
CA THR A 262 13.11 -4.64 17.62
C THR A 262 13.13 -4.17 16.18
N THR A 263 12.53 -4.95 15.29
CA THR A 263 12.29 -4.50 13.91
C THR A 263 11.06 -3.59 13.89
N TYR A 264 11.21 -2.43 13.29
CA TYR A 264 10.16 -1.42 13.17
C TYR A 264 9.74 -1.26 11.71
N ALA A 265 8.44 -1.17 11.49
CA ALA A 265 7.85 -0.69 10.25
C ALA A 265 7.36 0.75 10.42
N CYS A 266 7.61 1.57 9.39
CA CYS A 266 7.10 2.93 9.28
C CYS A 266 5.93 2.97 8.30
N TYR A 267 4.80 3.49 8.76
CA TYR A 267 3.55 3.58 8.00
C TYR A 267 3.23 5.03 7.69
N LEU A 268 3.01 5.35 6.41
CA LEU A 268 2.42 6.62 6.01
C LEU A 268 0.94 6.62 6.36
N VAL A 269 0.45 7.62 7.08
CA VAL A 269 -0.98 7.75 7.43
C VAL A 269 -1.60 8.91 6.66
N TYR A 270 -2.61 8.63 5.84
CA TYR A 270 -3.14 9.58 4.85
C TYR A 270 -4.63 9.38 4.54
N LYS A 271 -5.22 10.33 3.80
CA LYS A 271 -6.57 10.26 3.24
C LYS A 271 -6.56 10.61 1.77
N LEU A 272 -7.31 9.83 0.99
CA LEU A 272 -7.56 10.09 -0.42
C LEU A 272 -8.69 11.13 -0.61
N PRO A 273 -8.68 11.90 -1.71
CA PRO A 273 -9.81 12.76 -2.06
C PRO A 273 -11.04 11.94 -2.48
N LYS A 274 -12.25 12.51 -2.32
CA LYS A 274 -13.56 11.85 -2.58
C LYS A 274 -13.73 11.28 -3.99
N LYS A 275 -12.98 11.76 -4.98
CA LYS A 275 -12.92 11.21 -6.34
C LYS A 275 -11.46 10.86 -6.64
N PRO A 276 -11.01 9.61 -6.47
CA PRO A 276 -9.61 9.26 -6.61
C PRO A 276 -9.26 8.55 -7.94
N PRO A 277 -9.62 9.04 -9.15
CA PRO A 277 -9.34 8.29 -10.38
C PRO A 277 -7.83 8.17 -10.69
N ARG A 278 -6.94 8.72 -9.86
CA ARG A 278 -5.48 8.82 -10.11
C ARG A 278 -4.59 8.14 -9.06
N PHE A 279 -5.15 7.39 -8.10
CA PHE A 279 -4.38 6.76 -7.01
C PHE A 279 -4.19 5.24 -7.15
N HIS A 280 -4.59 4.67 -8.29
CA HIS A 280 -4.44 3.22 -8.55
C HIS A 280 -3.04 2.84 -9.03
N ALA A 281 -2.28 3.80 -9.56
CA ALA A 281 -0.87 3.59 -9.86
C ALA A 281 -0.06 3.56 -8.55
N PRO A 282 0.98 2.72 -8.45
CA PRO A 282 1.86 2.73 -7.32
C PRO A 282 2.70 4.00 -7.26
N ILE A 283 3.29 4.18 -6.10
CA ILE A 283 4.24 5.21 -5.74
C ILE A 283 5.59 4.55 -5.49
N VAL A 284 6.63 5.14 -6.07
CA VAL A 284 8.01 4.80 -5.78
C VAL A 284 8.37 5.43 -4.44
N VAL A 285 8.84 4.63 -3.49
CA VAL A 285 9.44 5.09 -2.25
C VAL A 285 10.94 4.81 -2.34
N GLU A 286 11.75 5.85 -2.44
CA GLU A 286 13.20 5.77 -2.53
C GLU A 286 13.83 6.21 -1.20
N ASP A 287 14.72 5.37 -0.66
CA ASP A 287 15.51 5.71 0.53
C ASP A 287 16.81 6.38 0.10
N LYS A 288 16.84 7.70 0.23
CA LYS A 288 17.96 8.54 -0.19
C LYS A 288 19.20 8.35 0.67
N ALA A 289 19.11 7.71 1.84
CA ALA A 289 20.26 7.44 2.69
C ALA A 289 21.05 6.20 2.23
N LEU A 290 20.43 5.27 1.50
CA LEU A 290 21.02 3.98 1.10
C LEU A 290 21.42 3.90 -0.38
N GLY A 291 21.26 4.98 -1.15
CA GLY A 291 21.68 5.08 -2.54
C GLY A 291 20.56 4.85 -3.57
N PRO A 292 20.86 5.01 -4.87
CA PRO A 292 19.86 5.12 -5.94
C PRO A 292 19.07 3.83 -6.23
N ASP A 293 19.58 2.68 -5.80
CA ASP A 293 18.95 1.38 -6.06
C ASP A 293 18.05 0.90 -4.90
N ASN A 294 17.97 1.66 -3.79
CA ASN A 294 17.10 1.31 -2.68
C ASN A 294 15.73 1.99 -2.77
N PHE A 295 14.84 1.39 -3.53
CA PHE A 295 13.45 1.83 -3.65
C PHE A 295 12.49 0.66 -3.59
N ARG A 296 11.23 0.96 -3.26
CA ARG A 296 10.13 0.00 -3.25
C ARG A 296 8.86 0.64 -3.83
N TYR A 297 7.92 -0.19 -4.24
CA TYR A 297 6.62 0.28 -4.72
C TYR A 297 5.57 0.10 -3.62
N VAL A 298 4.75 1.13 -3.44
CA VAL A 298 3.58 1.10 -2.55
C VAL A 298 2.34 1.60 -3.27
N TYR A 299 1.16 1.21 -2.83
CA TYR A 299 -0.11 1.65 -3.38
C TYR A 299 -0.82 2.56 -2.37
N LEU A 300 -1.38 3.67 -2.84
CA LEU A 300 -2.23 4.52 -2.00
C LEU A 300 -3.72 4.15 -2.09
N ALA A 301 -4.10 3.37 -3.10
CA ALA A 301 -5.40 2.72 -3.19
C ALA A 301 -5.16 1.27 -3.62
N SER A 302 -5.89 0.32 -3.00
CA SER A 302 -5.76 -1.08 -3.38
C SER A 302 -6.06 -1.25 -4.89
N PRO A 303 -5.15 -1.85 -5.66
CA PRO A 303 -5.42 -2.14 -7.06
C PRO A 303 -6.58 -3.13 -7.12
N GLN A 304 -7.60 -2.83 -7.92
CA GLN A 304 -8.69 -3.75 -8.18
C GLN A 304 -8.38 -4.48 -9.47
N THR A 305 -8.22 -5.81 -9.41
CA THR A 305 -8.28 -6.62 -10.64
C THR A 305 -9.76 -6.66 -11.07
N PRO A 306 -10.08 -6.27 -12.31
CA PRO A 306 -11.44 -6.45 -12.81
C PRO A 306 -11.76 -7.96 -12.87
N VAL A 307 -12.92 -8.33 -12.33
CA VAL A 307 -13.48 -9.68 -12.48
C VAL A 307 -14.53 -9.60 -13.57
N ILE A 308 -14.31 -10.27 -14.70
CA ILE A 308 -15.31 -10.31 -15.77
C ILE A 308 -16.33 -11.37 -15.39
N ARG A 309 -17.58 -10.95 -15.25
CA ARG A 309 -18.70 -11.88 -15.07
C ARG A 309 -19.27 -12.23 -16.44
N LEU A 310 -19.27 -13.50 -16.79
CA LEU A 310 -19.86 -14.00 -18.05
C LEU A 310 -21.40 -13.94 -18.07
N ARG A 311 -22.07 -13.44 -17.00
CA ARG A 311 -23.53 -13.25 -16.92
C ARG A 311 -23.96 -11.93 -16.26
N ILE A 312 -25.08 -11.38 -16.74
CA ILE A 312 -25.90 -10.35 -16.07
C ILE A 312 -26.77 -11.05 -15.01
N GLY A 313 -26.70 -10.62 -13.74
CA GLY A 313 -27.74 -10.92 -12.75
C GLY A 313 -27.31 -11.46 -11.38
N GLU A 314 -26.08 -11.92 -11.18
CA GLU A 314 -25.64 -12.43 -9.86
C GLU A 314 -24.60 -11.50 -9.23
N ASN A 315 -25.00 -10.86 -8.14
CA ASN A 315 -24.20 -9.93 -7.35
C ASN A 315 -23.57 -10.64 -6.15
N SER A 316 -22.38 -11.19 -6.32
CA SER A 316 -21.44 -11.36 -5.20
C SER A 316 -20.16 -10.58 -5.53
N HIS A 317 -20.06 -9.39 -4.94
CA HIS A 317 -18.83 -8.62 -4.96
C HIS A 317 -17.89 -9.21 -3.92
N ASN A 318 -16.77 -9.78 -4.35
CA ASN A 318 -15.53 -9.81 -3.58
C ASN A 318 -14.37 -10.05 -4.54
N PRO A 319 -13.49 -9.07 -4.81
CA PRO A 319 -12.16 -9.39 -5.29
C PRO A 319 -11.49 -10.24 -4.21
N LEU A 320 -11.24 -11.51 -4.52
CA LEU A 320 -10.67 -12.47 -3.58
C LEU A 320 -9.25 -12.03 -3.20
N ASN A 321 -8.93 -12.21 -1.91
CA ASN A 321 -7.74 -11.68 -1.26
C ASN A 321 -6.47 -12.01 -2.05
N ARG A 322 -5.76 -10.96 -2.46
CA ARG A 322 -4.38 -11.06 -2.90
C ARG A 322 -3.53 -11.53 -1.70
N PRO A 323 -2.47 -12.34 -1.91
CA PRO A 323 -1.44 -12.52 -0.89
C PRO A 323 -1.01 -11.14 -0.37
N LYS A 324 -0.76 -10.99 0.94
CA LYS A 324 -0.40 -9.71 1.58
C LYS A 324 0.88 -9.13 0.96
N ILE A 325 0.79 -8.48 -0.20
CA ILE A 325 1.91 -7.82 -0.87
C ILE A 325 2.35 -6.67 0.03
N LYS A 326 3.62 -6.68 0.47
CA LYS A 326 4.22 -5.54 1.17
C LYS A 326 4.02 -4.28 0.31
N GLY A 327 3.45 -3.23 0.91
CA GLY A 327 3.16 -1.97 0.20
C GLY A 327 1.71 -1.81 -0.28
N LEU A 328 0.77 -2.69 0.11
CA LEU A 328 -0.66 -2.42 -0.06
C LEU A 328 -1.22 -1.58 1.10
N PRO A 329 -2.18 -0.68 0.83
CA PRO A 329 -2.76 0.17 1.86
C PRO A 329 -3.84 -0.56 2.66
N GLN A 330 -4.05 -0.11 3.90
CA GLN A 330 -5.07 -0.62 4.81
C GLN A 330 -5.91 0.52 5.39
N CYS A 331 -7.21 0.27 5.58
CA CYS A 331 -8.10 1.20 6.28
C CYS A 331 -7.92 1.06 7.79
N ARG A 332 -7.79 2.20 8.47
CA ARG A 332 -7.76 2.29 9.94
C ARG A 332 -9.17 2.49 10.50
N LYS A 333 -9.37 2.12 11.77
CA LYS A 333 -10.64 2.32 12.50
C LYS A 333 -11.04 3.80 12.64
N ASP A 334 -10.08 4.72 12.56
CA ASP A 334 -10.30 6.17 12.61
C ASP A 334 -10.63 6.78 11.22
N GLY A 335 -10.82 5.94 10.20
CA GLY A 335 -11.14 6.35 8.84
C GLY A 335 -9.96 6.92 8.04
N TRP A 336 -8.74 6.87 8.56
CA TRP A 336 -7.53 7.13 7.78
C TRP A 336 -7.06 5.86 7.05
N MET A 337 -6.24 6.04 6.02
CA MET A 337 -5.52 4.97 5.34
C MET A 337 -4.10 4.89 5.88
N GLU A 338 -3.50 3.70 5.82
CA GLU A 338 -2.07 3.52 6.09
C GLU A 338 -1.41 2.62 5.05
N VAL A 339 -0.11 2.83 4.81
CA VAL A 339 0.71 1.92 3.99
C VAL A 339 2.13 1.90 4.52
N GLN A 340 2.75 0.72 4.61
CA GLN A 340 4.15 0.60 5.04
C GLN A 340 5.08 1.18 3.96
N ILE A 341 5.91 2.15 4.34
CA ILE A 341 6.83 2.85 3.44
C ILE A 341 8.29 2.59 3.77
N TRP A 342 8.61 2.16 4.99
CA TRP A 342 10.00 1.92 5.42
C TRP A 342 10.06 0.87 6.53
N GLU A 343 11.24 0.30 6.73
CA GLU A 343 11.52 -0.76 7.71
C GLU A 343 12.97 -0.64 8.18
N PHE A 344 13.22 -0.76 9.48
CA PHE A 344 14.57 -0.75 10.04
C PHE A 344 14.62 -1.57 11.33
N LYS A 345 15.83 -1.95 11.77
CA LYS A 345 16.04 -2.73 12.99
C LYS A 345 16.80 -1.92 14.03
N THR A 346 16.33 -1.94 15.28
CA THR A 346 17.08 -1.39 16.41
C THR A 346 18.00 -2.46 17.01
N ALA A 347 19.17 -2.04 17.47
CA ALA A 347 20.17 -2.81 18.19
C ALA A 347 20.63 -2.06 19.46
N PRO A 348 21.34 -2.70 20.41
CA PRO A 348 21.87 -2.02 21.60
C PRO A 348 22.82 -0.85 21.26
N THR A 349 23.48 -0.92 20.12
CA THR A 349 24.40 0.10 19.59
C THR A 349 23.72 1.12 18.66
N THR A 350 22.37 1.14 18.59
CA THR A 350 21.66 2.10 17.74
C THR A 350 22.02 3.53 18.16
N PRO A 351 22.37 4.42 17.21
CA PRO A 351 22.59 5.82 17.52
C PRO A 351 21.40 6.45 18.24
N ASN A 352 21.65 7.54 18.99
CA ASN A 352 20.58 8.27 19.67
C ASN A 352 19.51 8.82 18.71
N MET A 353 19.91 9.07 17.44
CA MET A 353 19.01 9.50 16.37
C MET A 353 19.19 8.63 15.13
N ILE A 354 18.08 8.16 14.58
CA ILE A 354 18.02 7.41 13.32
C ILE A 354 17.51 8.37 12.23
N SER A 355 18.33 8.62 11.22
CA SER A 355 17.94 9.47 10.09
C SER A 355 17.06 8.69 9.11
N MET A 356 15.94 9.27 8.73
CA MET A 356 15.04 8.77 7.70
C MET A 356 14.94 9.83 6.60
N PHE A 357 15.37 9.49 5.38
CA PHE A 357 15.21 10.34 4.22
C PHE A 357 14.56 9.58 3.06
N LEU A 358 13.25 9.75 2.92
CA LEU A 358 12.46 9.08 1.89
C LEU A 358 11.95 10.08 0.86
N ALA A 359 12.01 9.71 -0.41
CA ALA A 359 11.34 10.40 -1.50
C ALA A 359 10.19 9.53 -2.03
N LEU A 360 8.96 10.06 -2.02
CA LEU A 360 7.77 9.38 -2.53
C LEU A 360 7.33 10.04 -3.82
N THR A 361 7.37 9.31 -4.93
CA THR A 361 7.12 9.83 -6.28
C THR A 361 6.11 8.98 -7.04
N THR A 362 5.11 9.62 -7.66
CA THR A 362 4.15 8.94 -8.54
C THR A 362 4.83 8.36 -9.77
N CYS A 363 4.41 7.16 -10.18
CA CYS A 363 4.76 6.67 -11.50
C CYS A 363 4.08 7.54 -12.58
N GLY A 364 4.87 8.11 -13.49
CA GLY A 364 4.41 8.94 -14.61
C GLY A 364 4.18 10.43 -14.30
N LYS A 365 3.21 11.05 -14.99
CA LYS A 365 2.96 12.51 -14.94
C LYS A 365 1.83 12.92 -14.00
N SER A 366 1.20 11.98 -13.31
CA SER A 366 0.07 12.23 -12.41
C SER A 366 0.52 12.97 -11.15
N ARG A 367 -0.22 13.99 -10.73
CA ARG A 367 0.01 14.66 -9.43
C ARG A 367 -0.80 13.97 -8.33
N LEU A 368 -0.28 13.96 -7.12
CA LEU A 368 -0.94 13.55 -5.87
C LEU A 368 -1.95 14.61 -5.41
N ASN A 369 -2.77 15.12 -6.32
CA ASN A 369 -3.67 16.24 -6.08
C ASN A 369 -4.53 16.00 -4.84
N TRP A 370 -4.29 16.81 -3.80
CA TRP A 370 -5.06 16.85 -2.57
C TRP A 370 -4.93 15.62 -1.67
N LEU A 371 -3.82 14.88 -1.78
CA LEU A 371 -3.49 13.84 -0.80
C LEU A 371 -3.27 14.47 0.57
N LEU A 372 -4.08 14.08 1.56
CA LEU A 372 -3.95 14.55 2.93
C LEU A 372 -3.09 13.59 3.72
N ILE A 373 -2.00 14.06 4.30
CA ILE A 373 -1.04 13.27 5.07
C ILE A 373 -1.09 13.73 6.53
N GLN A 374 -1.46 12.83 7.42
CA GLN A 374 -1.48 13.10 8.86
C GLN A 374 -0.08 13.04 9.46
N GLY A 375 0.75 12.12 8.96
CA GLY A 375 2.09 11.88 9.47
C GLY A 375 2.58 10.46 9.17
N VAL A 376 3.55 10.01 9.97
CA VAL A 376 4.13 8.66 9.88
C VAL A 376 4.10 7.97 11.23
N GLU A 377 3.72 6.69 11.27
CA GLU A 377 3.62 5.88 12.48
C GLU A 377 4.64 4.74 12.47
N PHE A 378 5.40 4.61 13.56
CA PHE A 378 6.40 3.57 13.78
C PHE A 378 5.83 2.52 14.71
N ARG A 379 5.74 1.28 14.22
CA ARG A 379 5.24 0.12 14.98
C ARG A 379 6.25 -1.04 14.93
N PRO A 380 6.43 -1.76 16.06
CA PRO A 380 7.11 -3.06 16.07
C PRO A 380 6.45 -4.04 15.09
N MET A 381 7.26 -4.89 14.46
CA MET A 381 6.82 -5.97 13.57
C MET A 381 6.68 -7.31 14.29
#